data_AF-A0A238JY41-F1
#
_entry.id   AF-A0A238JY41-F1
#
_cell.length_a   1.000
_cell.length_b   1.000
_cell.length_c   1.000
_cell.angle_alpha   90.00
_cell.angle_beta   90.00
_cell.angle_gamma   90.00
#
_symmetry.space_group_name_H-M   'P 1'
#
loop_
_entity.id
_entity.type
_entity.pdbx_description
1 polymer ?
#
loop_
_entity_poly.entity_id
_entity_poly.type
_entity_poly.pdbx_seq_one_letter_code
_entity_poly.pdbx_strand_id
1 'polypeptide(L)'
;MNIHSRDIDEKPDRDEAAEALKVLRKWAKGASVAEISQLDPAVARLVPGLMPDNYPAMSREYPEDFKVDEAYKSALPDLQNGPSSLIRGAKQQIQHVGISNFRLPIRFHSKNGPDLTLETSVTGTVSLEAEKKGINMSRIMRSFYKHAERTFSFEVMESALSDYLTDLDSFDARLQMRFSYPDRVKSLRSGLEGYQYYDIALELVEQGGVRQKIMHLDYVYSSTCPCSLELSEHARSVRGQLATPHSQRSVARISVVVDCDADCLWFEDLIALCRRAVPTETQVMVKREDEQAFAELNAANPIFVEDAARLFCAELLADHHVGDFRVIASHQESLHSHDAVSILTEGPTFASTSLDPRLFTTLFHVG
;
A
#
# COMPACT_ATOMS: atom_id res chain seq x y z
N MET A 1 -29.65 -25.46 -59.86
CA MET A 1 -29.13 -24.35 -60.69
C MET A 1 -28.49 -23.36 -59.72
N ASN A 2 -27.21 -23.08 -59.94
CA ASN A 2 -26.25 -22.63 -58.95
C ASN A 2 -26.58 -21.28 -58.32
N ILE A 3 -26.59 -21.23 -56.98
CA ILE A 3 -26.42 -20.00 -56.21
C ILE A 3 -24.93 -19.68 -56.27
N HIS A 4 -24.56 -18.73 -57.12
CA HIS A 4 -23.21 -18.20 -57.15
C HIS A 4 -23.08 -17.13 -56.06
N SER A 5 -22.34 -17.46 -54.99
CA SER A 5 -21.65 -16.47 -54.17
C SER A 5 -20.59 -15.76 -55.02
N ARG A 6 -20.61 -14.43 -55.03
CA ARG A 6 -19.58 -13.50 -55.54
C ARG A 6 -19.82 -12.14 -54.89
N ASP A 7 -18.90 -11.39 -54.32
CA ASP A 7 -17.50 -11.60 -53.91
C ASP A 7 -17.33 -10.63 -52.73
N ILE A 8 -16.98 -11.13 -51.54
CA ILE A 8 -16.91 -10.32 -50.29
C ILE A 8 -15.52 -9.70 -50.09
N ASP A 9 -14.57 -9.93 -51.00
CA ASP A 9 -13.17 -9.50 -50.87
C ASP A 9 -12.56 -8.86 -52.13
N GLU A 10 -13.37 -8.41 -53.09
CA GLU A 10 -12.84 -7.58 -54.18
C GLU A 10 -12.81 -6.10 -53.76
N LYS A 11 -11.62 -5.50 -53.81
CA LYS A 11 -11.45 -4.06 -53.60
C LYS A 11 -12.31 -3.35 -54.67
N PRO A 12 -13.28 -2.52 -54.26
CA PRO A 12 -14.16 -1.85 -55.21
C PRO A 12 -13.34 -1.06 -56.22
N ASP A 13 -13.76 -1.12 -57.47
CA ASP A 13 -13.09 -0.36 -58.50
C ASP A 13 -13.36 1.15 -58.33
N ARG A 14 -12.69 1.96 -59.14
CA ARG A 14 -12.79 3.43 -59.00
C ARG A 14 -14.21 3.93 -59.29
N ASP A 15 -14.92 3.29 -60.18
CA ASP A 15 -16.24 3.74 -60.62
C ASP A 15 -17.29 3.35 -59.57
N GLU A 16 -17.17 2.17 -58.97
CA GLU A 16 -17.96 1.71 -57.82
C GLU A 16 -17.74 2.61 -56.59
N ALA A 17 -16.49 2.95 -56.29
CA ALA A 17 -16.17 3.88 -55.20
C ALA A 17 -16.75 5.29 -55.46
N ALA A 18 -16.74 5.75 -56.71
CA ALA A 18 -17.32 7.04 -57.09
C ALA A 18 -18.86 7.06 -56.95
N GLU A 19 -19.54 5.96 -57.28
CA GLU A 19 -20.98 5.83 -57.08
C GLU A 19 -21.35 5.73 -55.60
N ALA A 20 -20.62 4.94 -54.80
CA ALA A 20 -20.80 4.89 -53.35
C ALA A 20 -20.65 6.28 -52.72
N LEU A 21 -19.65 7.05 -53.15
CA LEU A 21 -19.43 8.43 -52.71
C LEU A 21 -20.61 9.35 -53.08
N LYS A 22 -21.21 9.22 -54.26
CA LYS A 22 -22.39 9.99 -54.66
C LYS A 22 -23.61 9.65 -53.80
N VAL A 23 -23.82 8.36 -53.51
CA VAL A 23 -24.92 7.90 -52.66
C VAL A 23 -24.77 8.45 -51.25
N LEU A 24 -23.58 8.32 -50.65
CA LEU A 24 -23.28 8.84 -49.31
C LEU A 24 -23.45 10.35 -49.24
N ARG A 25 -22.98 11.09 -50.26
CA ARG A 25 -23.17 12.56 -50.35
C ARG A 25 -24.64 12.96 -50.47
N LYS A 26 -25.44 12.20 -51.22
CA LYS A 26 -26.88 12.49 -51.40
C LYS A 26 -27.65 12.23 -50.11
N TRP A 27 -27.35 11.14 -49.41
CA TRP A 27 -27.96 10.83 -48.12
C TRP A 27 -27.56 11.85 -47.05
N ALA A 28 -26.27 12.14 -46.91
CA ALA A 28 -25.74 13.06 -45.89
C ALA A 28 -26.24 14.51 -46.05
N LYS A 29 -26.71 14.92 -47.24
CA LYS A 29 -27.35 16.23 -47.46
C LYS A 29 -28.74 16.34 -46.81
N GLY A 30 -29.43 15.23 -46.56
CA GLY A 30 -30.78 15.21 -46.01
C GLY A 30 -30.89 14.63 -44.60
N ALA A 31 -29.83 14.05 -44.07
CA ALA A 31 -29.78 13.44 -42.73
C ALA A 31 -29.47 14.48 -41.64
N SER A 32 -29.99 14.24 -40.43
CA SER A 32 -29.67 15.03 -39.23
C SER A 32 -28.27 14.69 -38.68
N VAL A 33 -27.70 15.59 -37.86
CA VAL A 33 -26.37 15.41 -37.26
C VAL A 33 -26.27 14.13 -36.41
N ALA A 34 -27.37 13.75 -35.75
CA ALA A 34 -27.45 12.53 -34.95
C ALA A 34 -27.42 11.27 -35.82
N GLU A 35 -28.15 11.26 -36.95
CA GLU A 35 -28.16 10.14 -37.91
C GLU A 35 -26.79 9.95 -38.57
N ILE A 36 -26.09 11.05 -38.90
CA ILE A 36 -24.74 10.99 -39.48
C ILE A 36 -23.73 10.42 -38.47
N SER A 37 -23.84 10.82 -37.20
CA SER A 37 -22.95 10.37 -36.12
C SER A 37 -23.16 8.90 -35.73
N GLN A 38 -24.37 8.35 -35.95
CA GLN A 38 -24.67 6.93 -35.75
C GLN A 38 -24.12 6.03 -36.86
N LEU A 39 -23.97 6.54 -38.09
CA LEU A 39 -23.38 5.79 -39.20
C LEU A 39 -21.85 5.78 -39.11
N ASP A 40 -21.22 6.96 -39.27
CA ASP A 40 -19.80 7.21 -39.06
C ASP A 40 -19.55 8.74 -39.14
N PRO A 41 -18.92 9.38 -38.14
CA PRO A 41 -18.64 10.82 -38.15
C PRO A 41 -17.85 11.33 -39.36
N ALA A 42 -17.07 10.47 -40.05
CA ALA A 42 -16.32 10.83 -41.24
C ALA A 42 -17.23 11.12 -42.46
N VAL A 43 -18.45 10.57 -42.50
CA VAL A 43 -19.42 10.81 -43.58
C VAL A 43 -19.84 12.28 -43.65
N ALA A 44 -19.82 12.99 -42.52
CA ALA A 44 -20.09 14.43 -42.47
C ALA A 44 -19.11 15.25 -43.34
N ARG A 45 -17.89 14.75 -43.56
CA ARG A 45 -16.83 15.42 -44.35
C ARG A 45 -17.08 15.32 -45.86
N LEU A 46 -18.01 14.47 -46.30
CA LEU A 46 -18.25 14.24 -47.73
C LEU A 46 -19.12 15.32 -48.36
N VAL A 47 -19.86 16.11 -47.57
CA VAL A 47 -20.73 17.18 -48.04
C VAL A 47 -20.11 18.55 -47.76
N PRO A 48 -19.74 19.33 -48.80
CA PRO A 48 -19.19 20.66 -48.63
C PRO A 48 -20.18 21.59 -47.92
N GLY A 49 -19.74 22.25 -46.83
CA GLY A 49 -20.52 23.26 -46.10
C GLY A 49 -21.44 22.75 -44.98
N LEU A 50 -21.46 21.43 -44.69
CA LEU A 50 -22.28 20.86 -43.61
C LEU A 50 -21.58 20.87 -42.23
N MET A 51 -20.27 21.09 -42.21
CA MET A 51 -19.47 21.38 -41.03
C MET A 51 -18.48 22.51 -41.39
N PRO A 52 -18.12 23.41 -40.46
CA PRO A 52 -16.97 24.28 -40.64
C PRO A 52 -15.75 23.40 -40.92
N ASP A 53 -15.01 23.75 -41.97
CA ASP A 53 -13.69 23.16 -42.23
C ASP A 53 -12.83 23.26 -40.97
N ASN A 54 -12.06 22.20 -40.75
CA ASN A 54 -10.99 22.04 -39.76
C ASN A 54 -11.44 21.71 -38.34
N TYR A 55 -11.27 20.42 -38.00
CA TYR A 55 -10.57 20.14 -36.74
C TYR A 55 -9.24 20.92 -36.83
N PRO A 56 -8.99 21.91 -35.96
CA PRO A 56 -7.82 22.75 -36.10
C PRO A 56 -6.58 21.87 -36.08
N ALA A 57 -5.63 22.15 -36.99
CA ALA A 57 -4.33 21.52 -36.93
C ALA A 57 -3.69 21.91 -35.59
N MET A 58 -3.64 20.97 -34.65
CA MET A 58 -3.02 21.19 -33.36
C MET A 58 -1.51 21.27 -33.54
N SER A 59 -0.87 22.25 -32.91
CA SER A 59 0.59 22.30 -32.85
C SER A 59 1.13 21.02 -32.22
N ARG A 60 2.19 20.47 -32.81
CA ARG A 60 2.98 19.37 -32.23
C ARG A 60 4.24 19.87 -31.53
N GLU A 61 4.52 21.16 -31.65
CA GLU A 61 5.66 21.81 -30.98
C GLU A 61 5.23 22.19 -29.58
N TYR A 62 6.04 21.78 -28.59
CA TYR A 62 5.86 22.20 -27.21
C TYR A 62 6.18 23.70 -27.10
N PRO A 63 5.27 24.55 -26.61
CA PRO A 63 5.49 25.98 -26.59
C PRO A 63 6.40 26.38 -25.41
N GLU A 64 7.71 26.28 -25.60
CA GLU A 64 8.74 26.60 -24.58
C GLU A 64 8.58 28.02 -23.98
N ASP A 65 8.11 28.97 -24.78
CA ASP A 65 7.93 30.37 -24.36
C ASP A 65 6.58 30.66 -23.71
N PHE A 66 5.67 29.68 -23.65
CA PHE A 66 4.34 29.88 -23.05
C PHE A 66 4.46 30.02 -21.54
N LYS A 67 4.04 31.19 -21.02
CA LYS A 67 3.98 31.47 -19.59
C LYS A 67 2.52 31.56 -19.16
N VAL A 68 2.18 30.78 -18.14
CA VAL A 68 0.87 30.84 -17.51
C VAL A 68 0.78 32.10 -16.65
N ASP A 69 -0.11 33.01 -17.01
CA ASP A 69 -0.50 34.13 -16.15
C ASP A 69 -1.74 33.78 -15.29
N GLU A 70 -2.08 34.63 -14.34
CA GLU A 70 -3.21 34.38 -13.43
C GLU A 70 -4.57 34.38 -14.15
N ALA A 71 -4.71 35.13 -15.26
CA ALA A 71 -5.94 35.16 -16.05
C ALA A 71 -6.16 33.83 -16.78
N TYR A 72 -5.13 33.31 -17.44
CA TYR A 72 -5.15 32.01 -18.11
C TYR A 72 -5.39 30.89 -17.11
N LYS A 73 -4.68 30.90 -15.98
CA LYS A 73 -4.84 29.92 -14.91
C LYS A 73 -6.26 29.87 -14.36
N SER A 74 -6.89 31.03 -14.18
CA SER A 74 -8.29 31.13 -13.71
C SER A 74 -9.30 30.67 -14.75
N ALA A 75 -8.95 30.73 -16.03
CA ALA A 75 -9.79 30.24 -17.14
C ALA A 75 -9.66 28.72 -17.37
N LEU A 76 -8.70 28.04 -16.73
CA LEU A 76 -8.54 26.60 -16.85
C LEU A 76 -9.76 25.87 -16.25
N PRO A 77 -10.25 24.82 -16.92
CA PRO A 77 -11.41 24.07 -16.44
C PRO A 77 -11.07 23.27 -15.18
N ASP A 78 -11.85 23.49 -14.11
CA ASP A 78 -11.76 22.72 -12.87
C ASP A 78 -12.90 21.69 -12.82
N LEU A 79 -12.66 20.50 -13.37
CA LEU A 79 -13.63 19.41 -13.33
C LEU A 79 -13.82 18.81 -11.94
N GLN A 80 -12.88 19.00 -11.01
CA GLN A 80 -12.95 18.40 -9.67
C GLN A 80 -13.96 19.15 -8.81
N ASN A 81 -14.03 20.47 -8.95
CA ASN A 81 -15.05 21.33 -8.36
C ASN A 81 -16.27 21.57 -9.28
N GLY A 82 -16.39 20.78 -10.35
CA GLY A 82 -17.51 20.86 -11.29
C GLY A 82 -18.85 20.40 -10.68
N PRO A 83 -19.99 20.68 -11.35
CA PRO A 83 -21.30 20.38 -10.81
C PRO A 83 -21.52 18.88 -10.60
N SER A 84 -22.30 18.52 -9.56
CA SER A 84 -22.60 17.13 -9.20
C SER A 84 -23.31 16.32 -10.31
N SER A 85 -23.87 17.01 -11.32
CA SER A 85 -24.40 16.40 -12.54
C SER A 85 -23.34 15.67 -13.38
N LEU A 86 -22.06 15.96 -13.16
CA LEU A 86 -20.94 15.29 -13.85
C LEU A 86 -20.44 14.05 -13.11
N ILE A 87 -21.05 13.67 -11.98
CA ILE A 87 -20.76 12.42 -11.26
C ILE A 87 -21.35 11.24 -12.04
N ARG A 88 -20.59 10.15 -12.15
CA ARG A 88 -21.04 8.91 -12.79
C ARG A 88 -21.23 7.83 -11.72
N GLY A 89 -22.35 7.14 -11.77
CA GLY A 89 -22.69 6.08 -10.80
C GLY A 89 -23.54 6.59 -9.64
N ALA A 90 -23.68 5.75 -8.62
CA ALA A 90 -24.42 6.11 -7.41
C ALA A 90 -23.65 7.17 -6.62
N LYS A 91 -24.36 8.21 -6.20
CA LYS A 91 -23.83 9.23 -5.30
C LYS A 91 -23.74 8.64 -3.89
N GLN A 92 -22.57 8.12 -3.56
CA GLN A 92 -22.26 7.51 -2.27
C GLN A 92 -21.01 8.14 -1.70
N GLN A 93 -20.92 8.20 -0.38
CA GLN A 93 -19.69 8.62 0.28
C GLN A 93 -18.59 7.61 -0.05
N ILE A 94 -17.43 8.11 -0.47
CA ILE A 94 -16.22 7.31 -0.60
C ILE A 94 -15.42 7.49 0.68
N GLN A 95 -15.14 6.39 1.39
CA GLN A 95 -14.44 6.45 2.68
C GLN A 95 -12.96 6.79 2.50
N HIS A 96 -12.34 6.32 1.41
CA HIS A 96 -10.94 6.56 1.08
C HIS A 96 -10.75 6.85 -0.41
N VAL A 97 -10.28 8.06 -0.72
CA VAL A 97 -9.77 8.47 -2.03
C VAL A 97 -8.48 9.26 -1.84
N GLY A 98 -7.49 9.04 -2.69
CA GLY A 98 -6.16 9.60 -2.43
C GLY A 98 -5.07 9.15 -3.39
N ILE A 99 -3.85 9.24 -2.90
CA ILE A 99 -2.63 8.78 -3.56
C ILE A 99 -2.00 7.66 -2.74
N SER A 100 -1.34 6.71 -3.41
CA SER A 100 -0.70 5.57 -2.77
C SER A 100 0.69 5.36 -3.35
N ASN A 101 1.63 4.99 -2.49
CA ASN A 101 2.99 4.58 -2.85
C ASN A 101 3.82 5.62 -3.63
N PHE A 102 3.72 6.91 -3.27
CA PHE A 102 4.72 7.88 -3.72
C PHE A 102 5.90 7.90 -2.74
N ARG A 103 7.12 8.16 -3.21
CA ARG A 103 8.33 8.00 -2.40
C ARG A 103 8.97 9.35 -2.08
N LEU A 104 9.40 9.53 -0.84
CA LEU A 104 10.13 10.70 -0.36
C LEU A 104 11.26 10.29 0.59
N PRO A 105 12.38 11.03 0.62
CA PRO A 105 13.32 10.95 1.73
C PRO A 105 12.71 11.64 2.95
N ILE A 106 12.48 10.89 4.03
CA ILE A 106 11.94 11.42 5.30
C ILE A 106 12.98 11.22 6.40
N ARG A 107 13.05 12.18 7.33
CA ARG A 107 13.93 12.08 8.50
C ARG A 107 13.20 11.42 9.67
N PHE A 108 13.88 10.52 10.36
CA PHE A 108 13.38 9.80 11.53
C PHE A 108 14.35 9.94 12.69
N HIS A 109 13.80 10.16 13.89
CA HIS A 109 14.57 10.09 15.12
C HIS A 109 14.91 8.64 15.47
N SER A 110 16.11 8.43 16.02
CA SER A 110 16.53 7.16 16.60
C SER A 110 16.75 7.32 18.09
N LYS A 111 16.41 6.29 18.87
CA LYS A 111 16.60 6.30 20.33
C LYS A 111 18.07 6.30 20.73
N ASN A 112 18.89 5.54 20.01
CA ASN A 112 20.26 5.19 20.39
C ASN A 112 21.32 5.73 19.42
N GLY A 113 20.92 6.53 18.43
CA GLY A 113 21.80 6.95 17.33
C GLY A 113 21.43 8.32 16.76
N PRO A 114 22.12 8.75 15.69
CA PRO A 114 21.77 9.96 14.97
C PRO A 114 20.45 9.78 14.22
N ASP A 115 19.81 10.91 13.90
CA ASP A 115 18.65 10.91 13.00
C ASP A 115 19.02 10.29 11.63
N LEU A 116 18.06 9.56 11.06
CA LEU A 116 18.21 8.83 9.81
C LEU A 116 17.36 9.48 8.72
N THR A 117 17.87 9.55 7.50
CA THR A 117 17.06 9.90 6.32
C THR A 117 16.80 8.63 5.52
N LEU A 118 15.54 8.20 5.43
CA LEU A 118 15.15 6.95 4.80
C LEU A 118 14.21 7.20 3.62
N GLU A 119 14.36 6.40 2.56
CA GLU A 119 13.35 6.33 1.50
C GLU A 119 12.05 5.80 2.11
N THR A 120 10.99 6.57 1.98
CA THR A 120 9.70 6.32 2.62
C THR A 120 8.59 6.31 1.58
N SER A 121 7.83 5.23 1.53
CA SER A 121 6.60 5.10 0.74
C SER A 121 5.45 5.75 1.50
N VAL A 122 4.77 6.69 0.88
CA VAL A 122 3.68 7.46 1.48
C VAL A 122 2.37 7.15 0.76
N THR A 123 1.33 6.92 1.54
CA THR A 123 -0.05 6.78 1.11
C THR A 123 -0.89 7.79 1.90
N GLY A 124 -1.70 8.58 1.22
CA GLY A 124 -2.56 9.57 1.84
C GLY A 124 -3.93 9.54 1.21
N THR A 125 -4.96 9.33 2.03
CA THR A 125 -6.35 9.22 1.59
C THR A 125 -7.25 10.02 2.51
N VAL A 126 -8.36 10.51 1.96
CA VAL A 126 -9.44 11.16 2.71
C VAL A 126 -10.79 10.63 2.27
N SER A 127 -11.80 10.89 3.08
CA SER A 127 -13.19 10.67 2.68
C SER A 127 -13.64 11.72 1.66
N LEU A 128 -14.64 11.37 0.85
CA LEU A 128 -15.27 12.23 -0.14
C LEU A 128 -16.78 12.07 -0.04
N GLU A 129 -17.48 13.18 0.16
CA GLU A 129 -18.94 13.23 0.21
C GLU A 129 -19.58 12.79 -1.11
N ALA A 130 -20.80 12.24 -1.01
CA ALA A 130 -21.57 11.73 -2.15
C ALA A 130 -21.82 12.75 -3.27
N GLU A 131 -21.87 14.04 -2.94
CA GLU A 131 -22.18 15.12 -3.89
C GLU A 131 -20.92 15.81 -4.46
N LYS A 132 -19.73 15.45 -3.97
CA LYS A 132 -18.45 15.98 -4.46
C LYS A 132 -17.89 15.06 -5.55
N LYS A 133 -17.42 15.64 -6.66
CA LYS A 133 -16.94 14.86 -7.81
C LYS A 133 -15.54 14.27 -7.61
N GLY A 134 -14.67 14.94 -6.86
CA GLY A 134 -13.33 14.45 -6.61
C GLY A 134 -12.55 15.30 -5.63
N ILE A 135 -11.34 14.84 -5.30
CA ILE A 135 -10.37 15.57 -4.48
C ILE A 135 -9.26 16.16 -5.35
N ASN A 136 -8.60 17.19 -4.83
CA ASN A 136 -7.35 17.65 -5.41
C ASN A 136 -6.18 16.76 -4.94
N MET A 137 -5.88 15.71 -5.70
CA MET A 137 -4.86 14.71 -5.36
C MET A 137 -3.46 15.32 -5.15
N SER A 138 -3.09 16.33 -5.94
CA SER A 138 -1.75 16.95 -5.85
C SER A 138 -1.55 17.77 -4.58
N ARG A 139 -2.62 18.18 -3.89
CA ARG A 139 -2.50 18.86 -2.58
C ARG A 139 -1.89 17.97 -1.51
N ILE A 140 -2.29 16.69 -1.44
CA ILE A 140 -1.72 15.72 -0.49
C ILE A 140 -0.21 15.64 -0.71
N MET A 141 0.22 15.42 -1.95
CA MET A 141 1.64 15.33 -2.26
C MET A 141 2.40 16.61 -1.88
N ARG A 142 1.86 17.79 -2.23
CA ARG A 142 2.50 19.08 -1.92
C ARG A 142 2.62 19.36 -0.42
N SER A 143 1.66 18.93 0.41
CA SER A 143 1.76 19.10 1.86
C SER A 143 2.91 18.26 2.42
N PHE A 144 3.08 17.02 1.97
CA PHE A 144 4.24 16.20 2.35
C PHE A 144 5.57 16.84 1.92
N TYR A 145 5.70 17.32 0.67
CA TYR A 145 6.95 17.98 0.22
C TYR A 145 7.30 19.23 1.04
N LYS A 146 6.29 19.98 1.53
CA LYS A 146 6.51 21.17 2.35
C LYS A 146 7.10 20.84 3.73
N HIS A 147 6.78 19.67 4.28
CA HIS A 147 7.13 19.29 5.66
C HIS A 147 8.21 18.21 5.77
N ALA A 148 8.43 17.43 4.71
CA ALA A 148 9.38 16.31 4.66
C ALA A 148 10.80 16.68 5.12
N GLU A 149 11.27 17.90 4.82
CA GLU A 149 12.61 18.36 5.20
C GLU A 149 12.66 19.11 6.55
N ARG A 150 11.49 19.45 7.11
CA ARG A 150 11.35 20.34 8.28
C ARG A 150 11.08 19.59 9.58
N THR A 151 10.43 18.44 9.49
CA THR A 151 9.90 17.67 10.62
C THR A 151 10.38 16.23 10.53
N PHE A 152 10.16 15.46 11.60
CA PHE A 152 10.55 14.06 11.71
C PHE A 152 9.32 13.17 11.86
N SER A 153 9.46 11.87 11.62
CA SER A 153 8.52 10.83 12.09
C SER A 153 7.01 11.18 11.99
N PHE A 154 6.26 11.18 13.11
CA PHE A 154 4.82 11.45 13.10
C PHE A 154 4.50 12.93 12.83
N GLU A 155 5.40 13.84 13.19
CA GLU A 155 5.24 15.29 13.06
C GLU A 155 5.12 15.71 11.59
N VAL A 156 5.77 14.98 10.68
CA VAL A 156 5.60 15.13 9.23
C VAL A 156 4.15 14.88 8.83
N MET A 157 3.57 13.77 9.31
CA MET A 157 2.20 13.40 8.99
C MET A 157 1.20 14.37 9.61
N GLU A 158 1.40 14.79 10.86
CA GLU A 158 0.52 15.74 11.54
C GLU A 158 0.51 17.10 10.85
N SER A 159 1.68 17.60 10.45
CA SER A 159 1.80 18.87 9.73
C SER A 159 1.21 18.78 8.33
N ALA A 160 1.47 17.68 7.61
CA ALA A 160 0.93 17.44 6.28
C ALA A 160 -0.60 17.28 6.31
N LEU A 161 -1.14 16.63 7.35
CA LEU A 161 -2.58 16.48 7.56
C LEU A 161 -3.23 17.82 7.91
N SER A 162 -2.65 18.56 8.85
CA SER A 162 -3.20 19.85 9.29
C SER A 162 -3.25 20.85 8.14
N ASP A 163 -2.19 20.95 7.33
CA ASP A 163 -2.17 21.78 6.13
C ASP A 163 -3.21 21.35 5.09
N TYR A 164 -3.52 20.05 5.01
CA TYR A 164 -4.53 19.53 4.10
C TYR A 164 -5.95 19.87 4.59
N LEU A 165 -6.22 19.71 5.88
CA LEU A 165 -7.53 19.91 6.49
C LEU A 165 -7.91 21.39 6.65
N THR A 166 -6.94 22.30 6.75
CA THR A 166 -7.20 23.76 6.95
C THR A 166 -8.05 24.38 5.82
N ASP A 167 -8.09 23.75 4.64
CA ASP A 167 -8.82 24.22 3.46
C ASP A 167 -10.09 23.42 3.14
N LEU A 168 -10.44 22.38 3.92
CA LEU A 168 -11.45 21.39 3.56
C LEU A 168 -12.35 21.08 4.75
N ASP A 169 -13.63 21.46 4.66
CA ASP A 169 -14.65 21.17 5.68
C ASP A 169 -14.76 19.66 5.95
N SER A 170 -14.21 19.25 7.09
CA SER A 170 -14.44 18.01 7.83
C SER A 170 -14.48 16.71 6.99
N PHE A 171 -13.31 16.11 6.77
CA PHE A 171 -13.18 14.77 6.22
C PHE A 171 -12.38 13.85 7.16
N ASP A 172 -12.83 12.60 7.26
CA ASP A 172 -11.96 11.54 7.78
C ASP A 172 -10.73 11.44 6.87
N ALA A 173 -9.56 11.29 7.48
CA ALA A 173 -8.27 11.26 6.78
C ALA A 173 -7.38 10.15 7.32
N ARG A 174 -6.58 9.58 6.43
CA ARG A 174 -5.63 8.52 6.76
C ARG A 174 -4.34 8.72 5.98
N LEU A 175 -3.25 8.89 6.73
CA LEU A 175 -1.89 8.97 6.20
C LEU A 175 -1.12 7.76 6.67
N GLN A 176 -0.28 7.21 5.79
CA GLN A 176 0.60 6.11 6.11
C GLN A 176 1.97 6.36 5.48
N MET A 177 3.03 6.14 6.26
CA MET A 177 4.41 6.14 5.83
C MET A 177 5.03 4.78 6.10
N ARG A 178 5.65 4.16 5.09
CA ARG A 178 6.32 2.85 5.21
C ARG A 178 7.79 2.98 4.84
N PHE A 179 8.67 2.43 5.66
CA PHE A 179 10.12 2.52 5.49
C PHE A 179 10.80 1.30 6.11
N SER A 180 12.05 1.07 5.70
CA SER A 180 12.89 0.01 6.24
C SER A 180 13.86 0.61 7.27
N TYR A 181 13.60 0.35 8.55
CA TYR A 181 14.34 0.92 9.67
C TYR A 181 15.57 0.06 10.03
N PRO A 182 16.79 0.61 10.04
CA PRO A 182 17.98 -0.13 10.44
C PRO A 182 18.20 -0.07 11.96
N ASP A 183 18.35 -1.24 12.60
CA ASP A 183 18.84 -1.35 13.98
C ASP A 183 20.10 -2.23 14.02
N ARG A 184 21.02 -1.93 14.95
CA ARG A 184 22.31 -2.61 15.04
C ARG A 184 22.23 -3.75 16.04
N VAL A 185 22.43 -4.97 15.56
CA VAL A 185 22.23 -6.20 16.34
C VAL A 185 23.54 -6.92 16.58
N LYS A 186 23.76 -7.35 17.82
CA LYS A 186 24.91 -8.17 18.23
C LYS A 186 24.62 -9.64 17.99
N SER A 187 25.64 -10.38 17.57
CA SER A 187 25.60 -11.84 17.44
C SER A 187 25.60 -12.49 18.82
N LEU A 188 25.02 -13.69 18.93
CA LEU A 188 24.79 -14.36 20.21
C LEU A 188 26.05 -14.64 21.03
N ARG A 189 27.19 -14.98 20.40
CA ARG A 189 28.43 -15.40 21.09
C ARG A 189 29.69 -14.73 20.57
N SER A 190 29.83 -14.53 19.25
CA SER A 190 31.08 -14.08 18.65
C SER A 190 31.39 -12.59 18.88
N GLY A 191 30.42 -11.82 19.36
CA GLY A 191 30.53 -10.37 19.54
C GLY A 191 30.53 -9.57 18.23
N LEU A 192 30.29 -10.22 17.08
CA LEU A 192 30.08 -9.51 15.82
C LEU A 192 28.79 -8.69 15.86
N GLU A 193 28.72 -7.65 15.04
CA GLU A 193 27.55 -6.78 14.95
C GLU A 193 27.22 -6.48 13.49
N GLY A 194 25.93 -6.46 13.15
CA GLY A 194 25.43 -6.09 11.83
C GLY A 194 24.14 -5.30 11.89
N TYR A 195 23.71 -4.74 10.76
CA TYR A 195 22.42 -4.07 10.65
C TYR A 195 21.31 -5.06 10.29
N GLN A 196 20.30 -5.13 11.15
CA GLN A 196 19.01 -5.74 10.84
C GLN A 196 18.07 -4.64 10.37
N TYR A 197 17.30 -4.92 9.33
CA TYR A 197 16.28 -4.02 8.83
C TYR A 197 14.90 -4.51 9.25
N TYR A 198 14.04 -3.56 9.64
CA TYR A 198 12.67 -3.78 10.08
C TYR A 198 11.72 -3.01 9.18
N ASP A 199 10.71 -3.70 8.67
CA ASP A 199 9.65 -3.03 7.91
C ASP A 199 8.68 -2.39 8.89
N ILE A 200 8.72 -1.05 8.94
CA ILE A 200 7.88 -0.23 9.81
C ILE A 200 6.89 0.56 8.97
N ALA A 201 5.65 0.63 9.44
CA ALA A 201 4.68 1.58 8.96
C ALA A 201 4.19 2.47 10.10
N LEU A 202 4.17 3.79 9.87
CA LEU A 202 3.49 4.74 10.73
C LEU A 202 2.21 5.14 10.06
N GLU A 203 1.14 5.19 10.83
CA GLU A 203 -0.18 5.54 10.34
C GLU A 203 -0.81 6.58 11.25
N LEU A 204 -1.35 7.62 10.64
CA LEU A 204 -2.10 8.68 11.30
C LEU A 204 -3.53 8.63 10.76
N VAL A 205 -4.47 8.32 11.64
CA VAL A 205 -5.90 8.30 11.34
C VAL A 205 -6.55 9.49 12.03
N GLU A 206 -7.36 10.23 11.30
CA GLU A 206 -8.28 11.22 11.87
C GLU A 206 -9.69 10.87 11.44
N GLN A 207 -10.53 10.49 12.39
CA GLN A 207 -11.89 10.07 12.14
C GLN A 207 -12.82 10.64 13.20
N GLY A 208 -13.90 11.30 12.77
CA GLY A 208 -14.85 11.91 13.71
C GLY A 208 -14.23 12.92 14.69
N GLY A 209 -13.16 13.61 14.27
CA GLY A 209 -12.40 14.55 15.11
C GLY A 209 -11.46 13.90 16.13
N VAL A 210 -11.33 12.57 16.13
CA VAL A 210 -10.38 11.84 16.96
C VAL A 210 -9.18 11.46 16.12
N ARG A 211 -7.98 11.81 16.61
CA ARG A 211 -6.71 11.47 15.99
C ARG A 211 -6.08 10.27 16.68
N GLN A 212 -5.66 9.29 15.91
CA GLN A 212 -4.95 8.09 16.40
C GLN A 212 -3.62 7.93 15.66
N LYS A 213 -2.57 7.65 16.42
CA LYS A 213 -1.24 7.28 15.91
C LYS A 213 -1.09 5.78 16.04
N ILE A 214 -0.75 5.11 14.94
CA ILE A 214 -0.58 3.66 14.89
C ILE A 214 0.82 3.36 14.35
N MET A 215 1.51 2.44 15.01
CA MET A 215 2.79 1.90 14.55
C MET A 215 2.60 0.43 14.16
N HIS A 216 3.15 0.05 13.02
CA HIS A 216 3.19 -1.32 12.54
C HIS A 216 4.63 -1.78 12.39
N LEU A 217 4.91 -3.00 12.81
CA LEU A 217 6.22 -3.65 12.72
C LEU A 217 6.04 -5.08 12.20
N ASP A 218 6.76 -5.44 11.14
CA ASP A 218 6.92 -6.84 10.74
C ASP A 218 8.22 -7.39 11.38
N TYR A 219 8.05 -8.26 12.37
CA TYR A 219 9.14 -8.90 13.11
C TYR A 219 9.42 -10.30 12.56
N VAL A 220 10.67 -10.54 12.14
CA VAL A 220 11.09 -11.80 11.52
C VAL A 220 11.86 -12.67 12.52
N TYR A 221 11.39 -13.89 12.72
CA TYR A 221 11.95 -14.82 13.71
C TYR A 221 12.00 -16.25 13.19
N SER A 222 12.70 -17.12 13.90
CA SER A 222 12.69 -18.57 13.66
C SER A 222 11.70 -19.24 14.60
N SER A 223 10.81 -20.08 14.06
CA SER A 223 9.88 -20.88 14.86
C SER A 223 10.21 -22.36 14.71
N THR A 224 10.49 -23.03 15.83
CA THR A 224 10.65 -24.49 15.90
C THR A 224 9.39 -25.11 16.45
N CYS A 225 8.81 -26.08 15.73
CA CYS A 225 7.57 -26.72 16.15
C CYS A 225 7.79 -27.61 17.39
N PRO A 226 7.07 -27.38 18.52
CA PRO A 226 7.18 -28.20 19.72
C PRO A 226 6.93 -29.69 19.46
N CYS A 227 5.90 -30.02 18.67
CA CYS A 227 5.61 -31.40 18.29
C CYS A 227 6.78 -32.06 17.55
N SER A 228 7.39 -31.34 16.61
CA SER A 228 8.49 -31.87 15.81
C SER A 228 9.75 -32.11 16.66
N LEU A 229 10.02 -31.21 17.61
CA LEU A 229 11.09 -31.36 18.59
C LEU A 229 10.88 -32.60 19.46
N GLU A 230 9.70 -32.74 20.07
CA GLU A 230 9.39 -33.88 20.94
C GLU A 230 9.49 -35.22 20.19
N LEU A 231 8.95 -35.31 18.97
CA LEU A 231 9.03 -36.52 18.15
C LEU A 231 10.45 -36.84 17.69
N SER A 232 11.27 -35.81 17.44
CA SER A 232 12.68 -35.99 17.10
C SER A 232 13.47 -36.53 18.29
N GLU A 233 13.25 -36.01 19.50
CA GLU A 233 13.84 -36.51 20.74
C GLU A 233 13.40 -37.94 21.07
N HIS A 234 12.12 -38.25 20.86
CA HIS A 234 11.61 -39.61 21.00
C HIS A 234 12.31 -40.57 20.03
N ALA A 235 12.49 -40.19 18.76
CA ALA A 235 13.21 -41.02 17.78
C ALA A 235 14.67 -41.26 18.17
N ARG A 236 15.35 -40.22 18.68
CA ARG A 236 16.75 -40.30 19.15
C ARG A 236 16.88 -41.22 20.37
N SER A 237 16.04 -41.02 21.37
CA SER A 237 16.13 -41.75 22.65
C SER A 237 15.65 -43.21 22.55
N VAL A 238 14.57 -43.48 21.81
CA VAL A 238 13.97 -44.83 21.76
C VAL A 238 14.60 -45.70 20.69
N ARG A 239 15.01 -45.12 19.55
CA ARG A 239 15.51 -45.88 18.40
C ARG A 239 16.99 -45.63 18.08
N GLY A 240 17.66 -44.73 18.78
CA GLY A 240 19.02 -44.30 18.42
C GLY A 240 19.08 -43.64 17.03
N GLN A 241 17.93 -43.20 16.50
CA GLN A 241 17.82 -42.67 15.15
C GLN A 241 18.07 -41.17 15.18
N LEU A 242 19.05 -40.70 14.41
CA LEU A 242 19.19 -39.26 14.17
C LEU A 242 17.92 -38.76 13.47
N ALA A 243 17.29 -37.76 14.07
CA ALA A 243 16.13 -37.04 13.57
C ALA A 243 16.40 -35.54 13.76
N THR A 244 15.81 -34.67 12.95
CA THR A 244 15.96 -33.21 13.07
C THR A 244 14.57 -32.60 13.12
N PRO A 245 14.26 -31.78 14.15
CA PRO A 245 13.00 -31.07 14.17
C PRO A 245 12.95 -30.02 13.07
N HIS A 246 11.76 -29.76 12.54
CA HIS A 246 11.61 -28.69 11.59
C HIS A 246 11.55 -27.33 12.28
N SER A 247 12.21 -26.37 11.65
CA SER A 247 12.22 -24.96 12.02
C SER A 247 12.14 -24.13 10.74
N GLN A 248 11.47 -23.00 10.81
CA GLN A 248 11.23 -22.15 9.65
C GLN A 248 11.34 -20.68 10.00
N ARG A 249 11.49 -19.84 8.97
CA ARG A 249 11.34 -18.40 9.10
C ARG A 249 9.86 -18.06 9.25
N SER A 250 9.55 -17.15 10.16
CA SER A 250 8.20 -16.74 10.50
C SER A 250 8.14 -15.22 10.62
N VAL A 251 6.96 -14.66 10.41
CA VAL A 251 6.73 -13.20 10.48
C VAL A 251 5.57 -12.93 11.41
N ALA A 252 5.77 -12.01 12.35
CA ALA A 252 4.71 -11.44 13.16
C ALA A 252 4.52 -9.97 12.78
N ARG A 253 3.34 -9.60 12.27
CA ARG A 253 2.95 -8.21 12.10
C ARG A 253 2.27 -7.72 13.35
N ILE A 254 2.95 -6.80 14.03
CA ILE A 254 2.50 -6.14 15.24
C ILE A 254 1.95 -4.78 14.85
N SER A 255 0.71 -4.48 15.21
CA SER A 255 0.08 -3.17 15.00
C SER A 255 -0.36 -2.63 16.35
N VAL A 256 0.10 -1.45 16.75
CA VAL A 256 -0.19 -0.86 18.07
C VAL A 256 -0.69 0.56 17.90
N VAL A 257 -1.76 0.91 18.60
CA VAL A 257 -2.11 2.32 18.84
C VAL A 257 -1.12 2.85 19.87
N VAL A 258 -0.47 3.95 19.54
CA VAL A 258 0.46 4.63 20.45
C VAL A 258 -0.35 5.46 21.44
N ASP A 259 -0.13 5.25 22.73
CA ASP A 259 -0.68 6.12 23.76
C ASP A 259 0.02 7.49 23.71
N CYS A 260 -0.72 8.52 23.31
CA CYS A 260 -0.19 9.88 23.19
C CYS A 260 -0.03 10.60 24.54
N ASP A 261 -0.60 10.06 25.62
CA ASP A 261 -0.46 10.62 26.98
C ASP A 261 0.79 10.07 27.70
N ALA A 262 1.38 9.00 27.17
CA ALA A 262 2.64 8.44 27.63
C ALA A 262 3.86 9.15 26.99
N ASP A 263 5.06 8.81 27.47
CA ASP A 263 6.30 9.24 26.81
C ASP A 263 6.44 8.59 25.40
N CYS A 264 7.42 9.03 24.61
CA CYS A 264 7.58 8.54 23.24
C CYS A 264 7.83 7.02 23.18
N LEU A 265 6.96 6.27 22.51
CA LEU A 265 7.22 4.89 22.09
C LEU A 265 8.17 4.86 20.90
N TRP A 266 9.42 4.48 21.15
CA TRP A 266 10.44 4.38 20.10
C TRP A 266 10.26 3.10 19.26
N PHE A 267 10.73 3.13 18.01
CA PHE A 267 10.76 1.93 17.15
C PHE A 267 11.55 0.81 17.83
N GLU A 268 12.68 1.16 18.43
CA GLU A 268 13.55 0.25 19.17
C GLU A 268 12.87 -0.38 20.39
N ASP A 269 11.91 0.31 21.01
CA ASP A 269 11.16 -0.22 22.15
C ASP A 269 10.16 -1.30 21.70
N LEU A 270 9.47 -1.09 20.59
CA LEU A 270 8.60 -2.11 20.00
C LEU A 270 9.39 -3.33 19.49
N ILE A 271 10.57 -3.10 18.89
CA ILE A 271 11.50 -4.19 18.52
C ILE A 271 11.96 -4.94 19.76
N ALA A 272 12.31 -4.24 20.85
CA ALA A 272 12.73 -4.86 22.09
C ALA A 272 11.61 -5.68 22.77
N LEU A 273 10.36 -5.20 22.72
CA LEU A 273 9.17 -5.97 23.13
C LEU A 273 9.07 -7.28 22.34
N CYS A 274 9.22 -7.22 21.01
CA CYS A 274 9.18 -8.42 20.16
C CYS A 274 10.31 -9.41 20.48
N ARG A 275 11.53 -8.91 20.71
CA ARG A 275 12.69 -9.73 21.11
C ARG A 275 12.50 -10.41 22.47
N ARG A 276 11.81 -9.77 23.42
CA ARG A 276 11.47 -10.40 24.71
C ARG A 276 10.39 -11.47 24.56
N ALA A 277 9.35 -11.18 23.77
CA ALA A 277 8.26 -12.12 23.51
C ALA A 277 8.77 -13.38 22.79
N VAL A 278 9.56 -13.20 21.72
CA VAL A 278 10.08 -14.29 20.90
C VAL A 278 11.57 -14.03 20.62
N PRO A 279 12.49 -14.66 21.38
CA PRO A 279 13.91 -14.33 21.36
C PRO A 279 14.67 -14.88 20.15
N THR A 280 14.03 -15.68 19.30
CA THR A 280 14.62 -16.35 18.14
C THR A 280 14.64 -15.47 16.89
N GLU A 281 14.91 -14.16 17.06
CA GLU A 281 15.11 -13.24 15.94
C GLU A 281 16.19 -13.73 14.97
N THR A 282 15.98 -13.52 13.67
CA THR A 282 16.99 -13.87 12.67
C THR A 282 18.30 -13.11 12.91
N GLN A 283 19.42 -13.83 12.79
CA GLN A 283 20.76 -13.27 13.01
C GLN A 283 21.32 -12.64 11.73
N VAL A 284 22.02 -11.51 11.86
CA VAL A 284 22.60 -10.77 10.72
C VAL A 284 23.98 -11.30 10.34
N MET A 285 24.91 -11.31 11.31
CA MET A 285 26.27 -11.83 11.14
C MET A 285 26.44 -12.99 12.11
N VAL A 286 27.06 -14.08 11.64
CA VAL A 286 27.27 -15.28 12.47
C VAL A 286 28.61 -15.91 12.17
N LYS A 287 29.19 -16.53 13.20
CA LYS A 287 30.22 -17.57 13.11
C LYS A 287 29.65 -18.91 13.57
N ARG A 288 30.46 -19.97 13.52
CA ARG A 288 30.08 -21.33 13.93
C ARG A 288 29.51 -21.37 15.35
N GLU A 289 30.12 -20.63 16.27
CA GLU A 289 29.66 -20.52 17.66
C GLU A 289 28.28 -19.85 17.79
N ASP A 290 27.95 -18.89 16.91
CA ASP A 290 26.65 -18.24 16.88
C ASP A 290 25.58 -19.13 16.25
N GLU A 291 25.92 -19.87 15.18
CA GLU A 291 25.02 -20.84 14.56
C GLU A 291 24.61 -21.92 15.57
N GLN A 292 25.57 -22.44 16.34
CA GLN A 292 25.29 -23.38 17.43
C GLN A 292 24.41 -22.72 18.51
N ALA A 293 24.73 -21.50 18.92
CA ALA A 293 23.93 -20.76 19.91
C ALA A 293 22.49 -20.57 19.45
N PHE A 294 22.30 -20.27 18.16
CA PHE A 294 20.98 -20.07 17.58
C PHE A 294 20.18 -21.38 17.52
N ALA A 295 20.84 -22.51 17.19
CA ALA A 295 20.20 -23.82 17.24
C ALA A 295 19.76 -24.19 18.67
N GLU A 296 20.60 -23.92 19.67
CA GLU A 296 20.27 -24.11 21.09
C GLU A 296 19.13 -23.18 21.55
N LEU A 297 19.15 -21.91 21.11
CA LEU A 297 18.09 -20.94 21.42
C LEU A 297 16.74 -21.36 20.84
N ASN A 298 16.72 -21.87 19.62
CA ASN A 298 15.52 -22.42 18.98
C ASN A 298 14.99 -23.66 19.73
N ALA A 299 15.87 -24.57 20.13
CA ALA A 299 15.49 -25.75 20.89
C ALA A 299 14.97 -25.40 22.30
N ALA A 300 15.46 -24.31 22.90
CA ALA A 300 15.00 -23.81 24.20
C ALA A 300 13.65 -23.08 24.12
N ASN A 301 13.26 -22.59 22.92
CA ASN A 301 12.04 -21.81 22.71
C ASN A 301 11.18 -22.37 21.56
N PRO A 302 10.77 -23.66 21.61
CA PRO A 302 9.86 -24.20 20.63
C PRO A 302 8.48 -23.55 20.79
N ILE A 303 7.80 -23.22 19.69
CA ILE A 303 6.60 -22.38 19.73
C ILE A 303 5.59 -22.73 18.64
N PHE A 304 4.31 -22.82 19.01
CA PHE A 304 3.19 -22.86 18.05
C PHE A 304 2.80 -21.46 17.60
N VAL A 305 2.09 -21.34 16.48
CA VAL A 305 1.68 -20.03 15.95
C VAL A 305 0.69 -19.30 16.87
N GLU A 306 -0.10 -20.05 17.64
CA GLU A 306 -1.01 -19.53 18.66
C GLU A 306 -0.23 -18.99 19.87
N ASP A 307 0.83 -19.68 20.28
CA ASP A 307 1.67 -19.26 21.40
C ASP A 307 2.48 -18.02 21.04
N ALA A 308 2.96 -17.90 19.79
CA ALA A 308 3.59 -16.68 19.31
C ALA A 308 2.67 -15.46 19.49
N ALA A 309 1.41 -15.56 19.05
CA ALA A 309 0.44 -14.47 19.23
C ALA A 309 0.20 -14.13 20.71
N ARG A 310 0.14 -15.15 21.59
CA ARG A 310 -0.04 -14.94 23.05
C ARG A 310 1.19 -14.31 23.71
N LEU A 311 2.40 -14.70 23.33
CA LEU A 311 3.64 -14.13 23.88
C LEU A 311 3.78 -12.66 23.49
N PHE A 312 3.54 -12.30 22.22
CA PHE A 312 3.52 -10.90 21.82
C PHE A 312 2.44 -10.11 22.56
N CYS A 313 1.23 -10.67 22.69
CA CYS A 313 0.14 -10.05 23.45
C CYS A 313 0.54 -9.77 24.91
N ALA A 314 1.19 -10.71 25.59
CA ALA A 314 1.61 -10.53 26.97
C ALA A 314 2.58 -9.36 27.16
N GLU A 315 3.57 -9.21 26.27
CA GLU A 315 4.50 -8.08 26.30
C GLU A 315 3.80 -6.75 25.98
N LEU A 316 2.87 -6.73 25.00
CA LEU A 316 2.13 -5.53 24.62
C LEU A 316 1.18 -5.05 25.72
N LEU A 317 0.47 -5.96 26.39
CA LEU A 317 -0.40 -5.62 27.53
C LEU A 317 0.38 -5.06 28.72
N ALA A 318 1.65 -5.43 28.87
CA ALA A 318 2.50 -4.98 29.97
C ALA A 318 3.11 -3.59 29.72
N ASP A 319 3.08 -3.08 28.49
CA ASP A 319 3.69 -1.81 28.12
C ASP A 319 2.67 -0.66 28.10
N HIS A 320 2.86 0.31 28.99
CA HIS A 320 1.95 1.45 29.15
C HIS A 320 1.92 2.42 27.95
N HIS A 321 2.86 2.34 27.00
CA HIS A 321 2.80 3.16 25.79
C HIS A 321 1.88 2.57 24.71
N VAL A 322 1.34 1.37 24.92
CA VAL A 322 0.53 0.63 23.95
C VAL A 322 -0.95 0.66 24.35
N GLY A 323 -1.78 1.20 23.46
CA GLY A 323 -3.24 1.12 23.55
C GLY A 323 -3.79 -0.16 22.91
N ASP A 324 -4.84 -0.03 22.08
CA ASP A 324 -5.34 -1.16 21.27
C ASP A 324 -4.23 -1.75 20.40
N PHE A 325 -4.26 -3.05 20.15
CA PHE A 325 -3.26 -3.70 19.30
C PHE A 325 -3.79 -4.92 18.55
N ARG A 326 -3.03 -5.33 17.54
CA ARG A 326 -3.25 -6.57 16.80
C ARG A 326 -1.91 -7.25 16.51
N VAL A 327 -1.90 -8.56 16.73
CA VAL A 327 -0.80 -9.46 16.39
C VAL A 327 -1.29 -10.41 15.31
N ILE A 328 -0.61 -10.44 14.17
CA ILE A 328 -0.82 -11.47 13.14
C ILE A 328 0.47 -12.24 12.98
N ALA A 329 0.47 -13.54 13.29
CA ALA A 329 1.62 -14.41 13.12
C ALA A 329 1.42 -15.35 11.93
N SER A 330 2.48 -15.55 11.14
CA SER A 330 2.55 -16.52 10.06
C SER A 330 3.81 -17.36 10.21
N HIS A 331 3.64 -18.66 10.41
CA HIS A 331 4.70 -19.65 10.40
C HIS A 331 4.80 -20.28 9.01
N GLN A 332 5.92 -20.06 8.33
CA GLN A 332 6.13 -20.54 6.96
C GLN A 332 6.50 -22.02 6.96
N GLU A 333 5.51 -22.88 7.12
CA GLU A 333 5.72 -24.31 7.39
C GLU A 333 6.64 -24.95 6.36
N SER A 334 7.74 -25.54 6.84
CA SER A 334 8.71 -26.20 5.96
C SER A 334 8.26 -27.60 5.52
N LEU A 335 7.33 -28.23 6.26
CA LEU A 335 6.81 -29.58 5.96
C LEU A 335 5.57 -29.53 5.06
N HIS A 336 4.91 -28.38 4.96
CA HIS A 336 3.65 -28.22 4.25
C HIS A 336 3.80 -27.20 3.11
N SER A 337 2.86 -27.24 2.16
CA SER A 337 2.79 -26.27 1.06
C SER A 337 1.90 -25.08 1.39
N HIS A 338 1.73 -24.77 2.67
CA HIS A 338 0.87 -23.71 3.21
C HIS A 338 1.38 -23.29 4.59
N ASP A 339 1.07 -22.06 4.98
CA ASP A 339 1.53 -21.49 6.25
C ASP A 339 0.50 -21.73 7.36
N ALA A 340 0.97 -21.85 8.61
CA ALA A 340 0.12 -21.79 9.79
C ALA A 340 -0.01 -20.33 10.25
N VAL A 341 -1.23 -19.86 10.49
CA VAL A 341 -1.49 -18.43 10.79
C VAL A 341 -2.35 -18.26 12.03
N SER A 342 -2.13 -17.16 12.75
CA SER A 342 -2.96 -16.75 13.89
C SER A 342 -3.18 -15.23 13.89
N ILE A 343 -4.34 -14.79 14.39
CA ILE A 343 -4.66 -13.37 14.62
C ILE A 343 -5.16 -13.23 16.05
N LEU A 344 -4.59 -12.28 16.77
CA LEU A 344 -5.05 -11.83 18.08
C LEU A 344 -5.28 -10.31 18.00
N THR A 345 -6.39 -9.83 18.55
CA THR A 345 -6.72 -8.40 18.61
C THR A 345 -7.19 -8.05 20.00
N GLU A 346 -6.66 -6.95 20.54
CA GLU A 346 -7.07 -6.34 21.80
C GLU A 346 -7.62 -4.95 21.51
N GLY A 347 -8.81 -4.66 22.04
CA GLY A 347 -9.52 -3.40 21.80
C GLY A 347 -10.26 -3.31 20.45
N PRO A 348 -11.07 -2.26 20.25
CA PRO A 348 -11.93 -2.13 19.07
C PRO A 348 -11.20 -1.70 17.78
N THR A 349 -10.05 -1.00 17.87
CA THR A 349 -9.43 -0.31 16.72
C THR A 349 -9.12 -1.23 15.53
N PHE A 350 -8.69 -2.47 15.80
CA PHE A 350 -8.32 -3.43 14.75
C PHE A 350 -9.34 -4.57 14.55
N ALA A 351 -10.47 -4.53 15.27
CA ALA A 351 -11.47 -5.57 15.21
C ALA A 351 -12.15 -5.60 13.83
N SER A 352 -12.18 -6.77 13.19
CA SER A 352 -12.87 -6.94 11.91
C SER A 352 -13.62 -8.27 11.85
N THR A 353 -14.85 -8.24 11.34
CA THR A 353 -15.65 -9.47 11.11
C THR A 353 -15.18 -10.24 9.88
N SER A 354 -14.68 -9.52 8.87
CA SER A 354 -14.10 -10.10 7.66
C SER A 354 -12.61 -9.81 7.60
N LEU A 355 -11.86 -10.70 6.95
CA LEU A 355 -10.45 -10.54 6.65
C LEU A 355 -10.27 -10.29 5.15
N ASP A 356 -9.32 -9.42 4.79
CA ASP A 356 -8.90 -9.24 3.40
C ASP A 356 -8.33 -10.58 2.87
N PRO A 357 -8.77 -11.08 1.69
CA PRO A 357 -8.26 -12.33 1.12
C PRO A 357 -6.73 -12.38 0.91
N ARG A 358 -6.06 -11.22 0.88
CA ARG A 358 -4.61 -11.08 0.74
C ARG A 358 -3.89 -10.78 2.05
N LEU A 359 -4.58 -10.70 3.19
CA LEU A 359 -3.98 -10.34 4.49
C LEU A 359 -2.69 -11.12 4.78
N PHE A 360 -2.75 -12.45 4.68
CA PHE A 360 -1.62 -13.34 4.98
C PHE A 360 -0.57 -13.37 3.86
N THR A 361 -0.94 -13.02 2.62
CA THR A 361 -0.02 -13.05 1.47
C THR A 361 1.13 -12.05 1.58
N THR A 362 1.07 -11.12 2.53
CA THR A 362 2.12 -10.12 2.79
C THR A 362 2.94 -10.41 4.05
N LEU A 363 2.66 -11.52 4.75
CA LEU A 363 3.38 -11.94 5.96
C LEU A 363 4.49 -12.92 5.61
N PHE A 364 5.36 -12.47 4.73
CA PHE A 364 6.56 -13.21 4.39
C PHE A 364 7.72 -12.24 4.24
N HIS A 365 8.91 -12.71 4.60
CA HIS A 365 10.12 -11.92 4.40
C HIS A 365 10.44 -11.86 2.90
N VAL A 366 10.36 -10.65 2.33
CA VAL A 366 10.84 -10.35 0.98
C VAL A 366 12.34 -10.07 1.09
N GLY A 367 13.16 -10.99 0.57
CA GLY A 367 14.62 -10.96 0.71
C GLY A 367 15.32 -9.86 -0.08
#